data_AF-A0A8S3QY43-F1
#
_entry.id   AF-A0A8S3QY43-F1
#
_cell.length_a   1.000
_cell.length_b   1.000
_cell.length_c   1.000
_cell.angle_alpha   90.00
_cell.angle_beta   90.00
_cell.angle_gamma   90.00
#
_symmetry.space_group_name_H-M   'P 1'
#
loop_
_entity.id
_entity.type
_entity.pdbx_description
1 polymer ?
#
loop_
_entity_poly.entity_id
_entity_poly.type
_entity_poly.pdbx_seq_one_letter_code
_entity_poly.pdbx_strand_id
1 'polypeptide(L)'
;MVAYKLWRTYAVPRSIYGLEVMNLLAKEKDMLELAERKILRQIQGLPNNTANMAVYTLVGAEPIAITLDKNVLTFFMNIVRNSGTIECEILRRQIVFSDQRGKDFINRVEKTLLKYNLKSSSYYIENPLNKIEWKRLVGIMIKEYWKKNVIRKKWKKHH
;
A
#
# COMPACT_ATOMS: atom_id res chain seq x y z
N MET A 1 -16.51 -6.08 14.91
CA MET A 1 -17.48 -5.01 14.54
C MET A 1 -17.92 -5.21 13.09
N VAL A 2 -19.22 -5.40 12.83
CA VAL A 2 -19.77 -5.73 11.49
C VAL A 2 -19.59 -4.57 10.50
N ALA A 3 -19.84 -3.33 10.93
CA ALA A 3 -19.71 -2.14 10.10
C ALA A 3 -18.30 -1.97 9.50
N TYR A 4 -17.25 -2.20 10.29
CA TYR A 4 -15.88 -2.17 9.78
C TYR A 4 -15.61 -3.27 8.74
N LYS A 5 -16.15 -4.48 8.92
CA LYS A 5 -16.02 -5.55 7.92
C LYS A 5 -16.67 -5.15 6.59
N LEU A 6 -17.83 -4.49 6.63
CA LEU A 6 -18.49 -3.98 5.43
C LEU A 6 -17.68 -2.86 4.77
N TRP A 7 -17.21 -1.90 5.55
CA TRP A 7 -16.34 -0.82 5.08
C TRP A 7 -15.09 -1.36 4.37
N ARG A 8 -14.36 -2.26 5.02
CA ARG A 8 -13.12 -2.85 4.50
C ARG A 8 -13.36 -3.71 3.26
N THR A 9 -14.45 -4.47 3.21
CA THR A 9 -14.70 -5.45 2.13
C THR A 9 -15.28 -4.78 0.89
N TYR A 10 -16.15 -3.78 1.05
CA TYR A 10 -16.94 -3.23 -0.06
C TYR A 10 -16.64 -1.77 -0.36
N ALA A 11 -16.44 -0.93 0.65
CA ALA A 11 -16.28 0.51 0.43
C ALA A 11 -14.83 0.86 0.07
N VAL A 12 -13.87 0.44 0.89
CA VAL A 12 -12.44 0.76 0.69
C VAL A 12 -11.96 0.36 -0.71
N PRO A 13 -12.17 -0.88 -1.22
CA PRO A 13 -11.67 -1.26 -2.53
C PRO A 13 -12.24 -0.42 -3.67
N ARG A 14 -13.51 0.00 -3.56
CA ARG A 14 -14.16 0.87 -4.55
C ARG A 14 -13.64 2.30 -4.47
N SER A 15 -13.46 2.83 -3.26
CA SER A 15 -13.01 4.20 -3.05
C SER A 15 -11.57 4.46 -3.50
N ILE A 16 -10.73 3.43 -3.50
CA ILE A 16 -9.31 3.57 -3.90
C ILE A 16 -8.99 2.91 -5.24
N TYR A 17 -9.98 2.41 -5.97
CA TYR A 17 -9.77 1.76 -7.25
C TYR A 17 -9.12 2.72 -8.25
N GLY A 18 -8.10 2.24 -8.97
CA GLY A 18 -7.31 3.04 -9.90
C GLY A 18 -6.28 3.95 -9.24
N LEU A 19 -6.36 4.18 -7.92
CA LEU A 19 -5.33 4.92 -7.19
C LEU A 19 -4.03 4.15 -7.07
N GLU A 20 -3.95 2.89 -7.48
CA GLU A 20 -2.72 2.09 -7.57
C GLU A 20 -1.82 2.46 -8.77
N VAL A 21 -2.38 3.02 -9.85
CA VAL A 21 -1.60 3.43 -11.02
C VAL A 21 -1.20 4.91 -11.00
N MET A 22 -1.91 5.74 -10.22
CA MET A 22 -1.68 7.19 -10.15
C MET A 22 -0.48 7.57 -9.27
N ASN A 23 0.32 8.56 -9.64
CA ASN A 23 1.36 9.05 -8.73
C ASN A 23 0.81 10.09 -7.74
N LEU A 24 0.26 9.60 -6.62
CA LEU A 24 -0.31 10.42 -5.55
C LEU A 24 0.77 11.24 -4.83
N LEU A 25 0.51 12.54 -4.71
CA LEU A 25 1.27 13.48 -3.89
C LEU A 25 1.12 13.14 -2.40
N ALA A 26 2.10 13.52 -1.58
CA ALA A 26 2.06 13.30 -0.13
C ALA A 26 0.80 13.91 0.50
N LYS A 27 0.41 15.12 0.09
CA LYS A 27 -0.80 15.81 0.56
C LYS A 27 -2.08 15.02 0.27
N GLU A 28 -2.16 14.37 -0.89
CA GLU A 28 -3.33 13.57 -1.27
C GLU A 28 -3.44 12.30 -0.42
N LYS A 29 -2.31 11.66 -0.11
CA LYS A 29 -2.26 10.54 0.83
C LYS A 29 -2.69 10.96 2.23
N ASP A 30 -2.26 12.13 2.69
CA ASP A 30 -2.66 12.66 4.00
C ASP A 30 -4.16 12.96 4.08
N MET A 31 -4.76 13.45 2.99
CA MET A 31 -6.21 13.65 2.88
C MET A 31 -6.97 12.32 2.96
N LEU A 32 -6.51 11.28 2.26
CA LEU A 32 -7.11 9.94 2.32
C LEU A 32 -7.02 9.35 3.73
N GLU A 33 -5.87 9.48 4.38
CA GLU A 33 -5.65 9.06 5.77
C GLU A 33 -6.57 9.79 6.74
N LEU A 34 -6.78 11.10 6.55
CA LEU A 34 -7.68 11.88 7.39
C LEU A 34 -9.15 11.48 7.19
N ALA A 35 -9.56 11.24 5.95
CA ALA A 35 -10.90 10.77 5.61
C ALA A 35 -11.17 9.38 6.22
N GLU A 36 -10.23 8.44 6.09
CA GLU A 36 -10.33 7.11 6.67
C GLU A 36 -10.48 7.18 8.20
N ARG A 37 -9.64 7.97 8.88
CA ARG A 37 -9.75 8.14 10.34
C ARG A 37 -11.10 8.70 10.76
N LYS A 38 -11.64 9.66 10.01
CA LYS A 38 -12.97 10.24 10.30
C LYS A 38 -14.06 9.17 10.22
N ILE A 39 -14.03 8.34 9.18
CA ILE A 39 -14.98 7.24 8.99
C ILE A 39 -14.81 6.17 10.08
N LEU A 40 -13.58 5.78 10.38
CA LEU A 40 -13.31 4.81 11.44
C LEU A 40 -13.76 5.30 12.82
N ARG A 41 -13.64 6.60 13.10
CA ARG A 41 -14.19 7.19 14.34
C ARG A 41 -15.71 7.09 14.37
N GLN A 42 -16.39 7.41 13.26
CA GLN A 42 -17.84 7.30 13.16
C GLN A 42 -18.31 5.86 13.33
N ILE A 43 -17.66 4.90 12.68
CA ILE A 43 -17.96 3.46 12.80
C ILE A 43 -17.84 2.98 14.26
N GLN A 44 -16.89 3.53 15.01
CA GLN A 44 -16.61 3.14 16.39
C GLN A 44 -17.32 4.00 17.45
N GLY A 45 -18.02 5.07 17.05
CA GLY A 45 -18.60 6.04 17.98
C GLY A 45 -17.55 6.83 18.78
N LEU A 46 -16.35 7.02 18.25
CA LEU A 46 -15.24 7.67 18.95
C LEU A 46 -15.31 9.21 18.84
N PRO A 47 -15.02 9.94 19.93
CA PRO A 47 -14.88 11.39 19.91
C PRO A 47 -13.79 11.91 18.95
N ASN A 48 -13.91 13.15 18.50
CA ASN A 48 -12.94 13.78 17.57
C ASN A 48 -11.53 13.96 18.16
N ASN A 49 -11.41 14.06 19.49
CA ASN A 49 -10.13 14.17 20.21
C ASN A 49 -9.44 12.82 20.44
N THR A 50 -10.04 11.70 20.01
CA THR A 50 -9.43 10.38 20.14
C THR A 50 -8.10 10.31 19.39
N ALA A 51 -7.06 9.84 20.08
CA ALA A 51 -5.72 9.68 19.51
C ALA A 51 -5.76 8.87 18.21
N ASN A 52 -5.12 9.38 17.15
CA ASN A 52 -5.15 8.78 15.82
C ASN A 52 -4.75 7.30 15.80
N MET A 53 -3.79 6.90 16.64
CA MET A 53 -3.37 5.50 16.75
C MET A 53 -4.48 4.59 17.30
N ALA A 54 -5.22 5.07 18.31
CA ALA A 54 -6.30 4.29 18.92
C ALA A 54 -7.42 3.99 17.92
N VAL A 55 -7.71 4.93 17.00
CA VAL A 55 -8.71 4.76 15.93
C VAL A 55 -8.43 3.51 15.09
N TYR A 56 -7.15 3.24 14.78
CA TYR A 56 -6.75 2.06 14.02
C TYR A 56 -6.68 0.79 14.89
N THR A 57 -6.06 0.90 16.08
CA THR A 57 -5.77 -0.25 16.93
C THR A 57 -7.03 -0.92 17.46
N LEU A 58 -8.04 -0.15 17.88
CA LEU A 58 -9.27 -0.68 18.49
C LEU A 58 -10.06 -1.59 17.55
N VAL A 59 -10.03 -1.30 16.25
CA VAL A 59 -10.78 -2.04 15.23
C VAL A 59 -9.91 -3.00 14.41
N GLY A 60 -8.59 -3.03 14.68
CA GLY A 60 -7.63 -3.79 13.88
C GLY A 60 -7.55 -3.31 12.43
N ALA A 61 -7.64 -2.00 12.22
CA ALA A 61 -7.49 -1.38 10.91
C ALA A 61 -6.03 -1.08 10.57
N GLU A 62 -5.71 -1.23 9.29
CA GLU A 62 -4.46 -0.77 8.71
C GLU A 62 -4.69 0.63 8.12
N PRO A 63 -3.73 1.56 8.24
CA PRO A 63 -3.79 2.84 7.55
C PRO A 63 -3.95 2.68 6.03
N ILE A 64 -4.74 3.55 5.40
CA ILE A 64 -5.03 3.51 3.96
C ILE A 64 -3.76 3.54 3.10
N ALA A 65 -2.69 4.20 3.57
CA ALA A 65 -1.40 4.18 2.89
C ALA A 65 -0.83 2.76 2.74
N ILE A 66 -1.04 1.89 3.73
CA ILE A 66 -0.64 0.48 3.65
C ILE A 66 -1.48 -0.26 2.61
N THR A 67 -2.78 -0.01 2.60
CA THR A 67 -3.72 -0.62 1.65
C THR A 67 -3.37 -0.24 0.21
N LEU A 68 -3.05 1.04 -0.04
CA LEU A 68 -2.60 1.52 -1.35
C LEU A 68 -1.30 0.84 -1.80
N ASP A 69 -0.31 0.74 -0.92
CA ASP A 69 0.95 0.08 -1.24
C ASP A 69 0.74 -1.41 -1.57
N LYS A 70 -0.13 -2.11 -0.82
CA LYS A 70 -0.51 -3.50 -1.10
C LYS A 70 -1.20 -3.63 -2.46
N ASN A 71 -2.07 -2.69 -2.81
CA ASN A 71 -2.76 -2.70 -4.10
C ASN A 71 -1.78 -2.48 -5.26
N VAL A 72 -0.84 -1.54 -5.13
CA VAL A 72 0.24 -1.32 -6.13
C VAL A 72 1.03 -2.59 -6.37
N LEU A 73 1.51 -3.23 -5.29
CA LEU A 73 2.29 -4.46 -5.37
C LEU A 73 1.47 -5.64 -5.92
N THR A 74 0.18 -5.71 -5.59
CA THR A 74 -0.72 -6.75 -6.11
C THR A 74 -0.98 -6.56 -7.60
N PHE A 75 -1.25 -5.32 -8.02
CA PHE A 75 -1.49 -4.97 -9.42
C PHE A 75 -0.25 -5.26 -10.27
N PHE A 76 0.94 -4.81 -9.82
CA PHE A 76 2.21 -5.14 -10.44
C PHE A 76 2.39 -6.65 -10.65
N MET A 77 2.28 -7.45 -9.58
CA MET A 77 2.51 -8.90 -9.69
C MET A 77 1.44 -9.62 -10.51
N ASN A 78 0.21 -9.09 -10.58
CA ASN A 78 -0.81 -9.61 -11.49
C ASN A 78 -0.40 -9.43 -12.95
N ILE A 79 0.11 -8.25 -13.33
CA ILE A 79 0.63 -7.99 -14.68
C ILE A 79 1.81 -8.91 -14.98
N VAL A 80 2.76 -9.00 -14.05
CA VAL A 80 3.98 -9.80 -14.22
C VAL A 80 3.69 -11.28 -14.43
N ARG A 81 2.74 -11.86 -13.68
CA ARG A 81 2.30 -13.25 -13.87
C ARG A 81 1.61 -13.50 -15.21
N ASN A 82 1.03 -12.46 -15.80
CA ASN A 82 0.34 -12.52 -17.08
C ASN A 82 1.31 -12.11 -18.20
N SER A 83 2.42 -12.84 -18.34
CA SER A 83 3.54 -12.44 -19.21
C SER A 83 3.22 -12.33 -20.71
N GLY A 84 2.10 -12.88 -21.16
CA GLY A 84 1.64 -12.83 -22.55
C GLY A 84 0.71 -11.67 -22.89
N THR A 85 0.47 -10.73 -21.97
CA THR A 85 -0.44 -9.60 -22.20
C THR A 85 0.30 -8.31 -22.54
N ILE A 86 -0.39 -7.42 -23.24
CA ILE A 86 0.14 -6.10 -23.66
C ILE A 86 0.59 -5.29 -22.44
N GLU A 87 -0.12 -5.39 -21.31
CA GLU A 87 0.25 -4.72 -20.07
C GLU A 87 1.63 -5.17 -19.57
N CYS A 88 1.97 -6.46 -19.71
CA CYS A 88 3.27 -6.96 -19.31
C CYS A 88 4.38 -6.49 -20.26
N GLU A 89 4.11 -6.40 -21.55
CA GLU A 89 5.05 -5.82 -22.52
C GLU A 89 5.30 -4.33 -22.26
N ILE A 90 4.24 -3.57 -21.96
CA ILE A 90 4.35 -2.15 -21.57
C ILE A 90 5.18 -2.04 -20.29
N LEU A 91 4.92 -2.88 -19.29
CA LEU A 91 5.65 -2.88 -18.03
C LEU A 91 7.14 -3.18 -18.23
N ARG A 92 7.48 -4.18 -19.06
CA ARG A 92 8.87 -4.51 -19.42
C ARG A 92 9.57 -3.34 -20.09
N ARG A 93 8.90 -2.67 -21.03
CA ARG A 93 9.44 -1.45 -21.66
C ARG A 93 9.65 -0.35 -20.64
N GLN A 94 8.69 -0.12 -19.77
CA GLN A 94 8.81 0.90 -18.72
C GLN A 94 10.01 0.62 -17.81
N ILE A 95 10.33 -0.62 -17.47
CA ILE A 95 11.51 -0.96 -16.66
C ILE A 95 12.81 -0.61 -17.36
N VAL A 96 12.91 -0.85 -18.67
CA VAL A 96 14.11 -0.57 -19.45
C VAL A 96 14.30 0.93 -19.66
N PHE A 97 13.21 1.65 -19.90
CA PHE A 97 13.24 3.07 -20.31
C PHE A 97 12.95 4.06 -19.18
N SER A 98 12.55 3.60 -17.98
CA SER A 98 12.23 4.52 -16.88
C SER A 98 13.48 5.24 -16.40
N ASP A 99 13.48 6.56 -16.56
CA ASP A 99 14.40 7.42 -15.83
C ASP A 99 13.92 7.53 -14.37
N GLN A 100 14.85 7.58 -13.41
CA GLN A 100 14.56 7.55 -11.96
C GLN A 100 13.68 8.72 -11.48
N ARG A 101 13.45 9.72 -12.35
CA ARG A 101 12.64 10.93 -12.11
C ARG A 101 11.23 10.89 -12.71
N GLY A 102 10.89 9.87 -13.50
CA GLY A 102 9.60 9.77 -14.19
C GLY A 102 8.40 9.64 -13.25
N LYS A 103 7.22 10.07 -13.72
CA LYS A 103 5.91 9.88 -13.05
C LYS A 103 5.23 8.58 -13.49
N ASP A 104 6.01 7.58 -13.87
CA ASP A 104 5.46 6.34 -14.39
C ASP A 104 5.07 5.38 -13.26
N PHE A 105 4.17 4.46 -13.61
CA PHE A 105 3.72 3.41 -12.70
C PHE A 105 4.90 2.60 -12.14
N ILE A 106 5.89 2.27 -12.97
CA ILE A 106 7.04 1.49 -12.54
C ILE A 106 7.87 2.19 -11.46
N ASN A 107 8.04 3.51 -11.55
CA ASN A 107 8.76 4.27 -10.53
C ASN A 107 8.04 4.24 -9.18
N ARG A 108 6.70 4.17 -9.20
CA ARG A 108 5.93 3.95 -7.98
C ARG A 108 6.12 2.55 -7.42
N VAL A 109 6.11 1.53 -8.30
CA VAL A 109 6.37 0.14 -7.90
C VAL A 109 7.75 0.05 -7.25
N GLU A 110 8.80 0.57 -7.89
CA GLU A 110 10.18 0.55 -7.37
C GLU A 110 10.31 1.28 -6.03
N LYS A 111 9.73 2.47 -5.90
CA LYS A 111 9.69 3.17 -4.60
C LYS A 111 9.00 2.35 -3.51
N THR A 112 7.96 1.60 -3.87
CA THR A 112 7.21 0.75 -2.94
C THR A 112 8.01 -0.52 -2.58
N LEU A 113 8.65 -1.16 -3.55
CA LEU A 113 9.54 -2.31 -3.35
C LEU A 113 10.70 -1.92 -2.42
N LEU A 114 11.38 -0.81 -2.72
CA LEU A 114 12.48 -0.29 -1.92
C LEU A 114 12.04 0.09 -0.50
N LYS A 115 10.87 0.73 -0.34
CA LYS A 115 10.30 1.07 0.98
C LYS A 115 10.18 -0.17 1.87
N TYR A 116 9.78 -1.31 1.32
CA TYR A 116 9.58 -2.56 2.05
C TYR A 116 10.77 -3.51 1.95
N ASN A 117 11.93 -3.08 1.44
CA ASN A 117 13.13 -3.90 1.28
C ASN A 117 12.87 -5.19 0.47
N LEU A 118 12.01 -5.10 -0.54
CA LEU A 118 11.77 -6.14 -1.53
C LEU A 118 12.80 -6.04 -2.66
N LYS A 119 12.93 -7.11 -3.45
CA LYS A 119 13.80 -7.09 -4.64
C LYS A 119 13.24 -6.14 -5.70
N SER A 120 14.07 -5.74 -6.65
CA SER A 120 13.67 -4.82 -7.74
C SER A 120 12.57 -5.41 -8.61
N SER A 121 11.89 -4.55 -9.37
CA SER A 121 10.86 -4.99 -10.31
C SER A 121 11.43 -5.92 -11.38
N SER A 122 12.65 -5.66 -11.90
CA SER A 122 13.33 -6.51 -12.88
C SER A 122 13.48 -7.96 -12.38
N TYR A 123 13.89 -8.13 -11.11
CA TYR A 123 14.02 -9.46 -10.52
C TYR A 123 12.69 -10.24 -10.55
N TYR A 124 11.59 -9.56 -10.20
CA TYR A 124 10.27 -10.20 -10.16
C TYR A 124 9.67 -10.45 -11.54
N ILE A 125 10.07 -9.69 -12.56
CA ILE A 125 9.70 -9.99 -13.95
C ILE A 125 10.33 -11.30 -14.42
N GLU A 126 11.60 -11.50 -14.10
CA GLU A 126 12.32 -12.73 -14.47
C GLU A 126 11.89 -13.92 -13.59
N ASN A 127 11.53 -13.65 -12.34
CA ASN A 127 11.19 -14.66 -11.33
C ASN A 127 9.81 -14.36 -10.71
N PRO A 128 8.71 -14.54 -11.48
CA PRO A 128 7.36 -14.24 -11.00
C PRO A 128 6.96 -15.18 -9.87
N LEU A 129 6.49 -14.60 -8.76
CA LEU A 129 5.97 -15.37 -7.63
C LEU A 129 4.48 -15.68 -7.79
N ASN A 130 4.05 -16.85 -7.34
CA ASN A 130 2.63 -17.19 -7.34
C ASN A 130 1.85 -16.29 -6.36
N LYS A 131 0.51 -16.30 -6.49
CA LYS A 131 -0.37 -15.40 -5.72
C LYS A 131 -0.21 -15.57 -4.20
N ILE A 132 -0.04 -16.80 -3.73
CA ILE A 132 0.03 -17.14 -2.31
C ILE A 132 1.38 -16.70 -1.74
N GLU A 133 2.47 -17.04 -2.41
CA GLU A 133 3.83 -16.65 -2.04
C GLU A 133 3.99 -15.15 -2.00
N TRP A 134 3.50 -14.44 -3.02
CA TRP A 134 3.56 -12.99 -3.08
C TRP A 134 2.81 -12.35 -1.92
N LYS A 135 1.57 -12.79 -1.67
CA LYS A 135 0.76 -12.27 -0.57
C LYS A 135 1.42 -12.51 0.78
N ARG A 136 2.04 -13.67 0.98
CA ARG A 136 2.79 -13.99 2.21
C ARG A 136 4.02 -13.10 2.36
N LEU A 137 4.84 -12.98 1.32
CA LEU A 137 6.05 -12.16 1.31
C LEU A 137 5.73 -10.69 1.62
N VAL A 138 4.83 -10.08 0.84
CA VAL A 138 4.41 -8.68 1.04
C VAL A 138 3.81 -8.48 2.43
N GLY A 139 2.99 -9.42 2.91
CA GLY A 139 2.41 -9.37 4.25
C GLY A 139 3.47 -9.33 5.36
N ILE A 140 4.51 -10.17 5.27
CA ILE A 140 5.63 -10.20 6.22
C ILE A 140 6.43 -8.89 6.17
N MET A 141 6.86 -8.48 4.97
CA MET A 141 7.75 -7.32 4.80
C MET A 141 7.09 -6.01 5.24
N ILE A 142 5.80 -5.82 4.91
CA ILE A 142 5.03 -4.67 5.38
C ILE A 142 4.93 -4.68 6.91
N LYS A 143 4.59 -5.83 7.51
CA LYS A 143 4.47 -5.94 8.97
C LYS A 143 5.78 -5.62 9.67
N GLU A 144 6.91 -6.11 9.15
CA GLU A 144 8.24 -5.81 9.68
C GLU A 144 8.61 -4.34 9.58
N TYR A 145 8.38 -3.72 8.41
CA TYR A 145 8.63 -2.30 8.20
C TYR A 145 7.88 -1.43 9.21
N TRP A 146 6.59 -1.71 9.43
CA TRP A 146 5.78 -0.94 10.36
C TRP A 146 6.12 -1.23 11.81
N LYS A 147 6.46 -2.47 12.17
CA LYS A 147 6.99 -2.79 13.51
C LYS A 147 8.25 -1.96 13.82
N LYS A 148 9.20 -1.89 12.89
CA LYS A 148 10.43 -1.09 13.04
C LYS A 148 10.16 0.41 13.12
N ASN A 149 9.25 0.94 12.30
CA ASN A 149 8.96 2.38 12.26
C ASN A 149 8.12 2.88 13.45
N VAL A 150 7.20 2.07 13.97
CA VAL A 150 6.45 2.39 15.19
C VAL A 150 7.40 2.46 16.39
N ILE A 151 8.37 1.54 16.48
CA ILE A 151 9.40 1.57 17.52
C ILE A 151 10.25 2.85 17.38
N ARG A 152 10.78 3.17 16.19
CA ARG A 152 11.58 4.40 15.96
C ARG A 152 10.87 5.69 16.32
N LYS A 153 9.56 5.80 16.06
CA LYS A 153 8.77 7.00 16.41
C LYS A 153 8.52 7.15 17.92
N LYS A 154 8.53 6.07 18.71
CA LYS A 154 8.47 6.15 20.17
C LYS A 154 9.77 6.74 20.75
N TRP A 155 10.92 6.32 20.26
CA TRP A 155 12.23 6.79 20.75
C TRP A 155 12.49 8.28 20.47
N LYS A 156 11.99 8.82 19.35
CA LYS A 156 12.11 10.26 19.03
C LYS A 156 11.17 11.20 19.81
N LYS A 157 10.25 10.68 20.62
CA LYS A 157 9.35 11.48 21.46
C LYS A 157 9.79 11.56 22.93
N HIS A 158 10.86 10.86 23.30
CA HIS A 158 11.41 10.83 24.65
C HIS A 158 12.79 11.51 24.77
N HIS A 159 13.19 12.25 23.72
CA HIS A 159 14.30 13.19 23.67
C HIS A 159 13.79 14.48 23.05
#